data_AF-A0A524AYR2-F1
#
_entry.id   AF-A0A524AYR2-F1
#
_cell.length_a   1.000
_cell.length_b   1.000
_cell.length_c   1.000
_cell.angle_alpha   90.00
_cell.angle_beta   90.00
_cell.angle_gamma   90.00
#
_symmetry.space_group_name_H-M   'P 1'
#
loop_
_entity.id
_entity.type
_entity.pdbx_description
1 polymer ?
#
loop_
_entity_poly.entity_id
_entity_poly.type
_entity_poly.pdbx_seq_one_letter_code
_entity_poly.pdbx_strand_id
1 'polypeptide(L)'
;MTPDVTHVCSLPDYDLLVSFEDGEWRRFSVKPYLQFPAYQPLMEPTRFMAAHVLNGTVAWPGDIDISPDTIYITGVRVIPSNS
;
A
#
# COMPACT_ATOMS: atom_id res chain seq x y z
N MET A 1 -10.74 7.20 13.55
CA MET A 1 -9.92 6.00 13.30
C MET A 1 -9.98 5.73 11.82
N THR A 2 -8.86 5.35 11.23
CA THR A 2 -8.82 4.85 9.86
C THR A 2 -9.34 3.42 9.85
N PRO A 3 -10.16 3.01 8.86
CA PRO A 3 -10.59 1.62 8.73
C PRO A 3 -9.42 0.69 8.40
N ASP A 4 -9.59 -0.61 8.61
CA ASP A 4 -8.58 -1.59 8.24
C ASP A 4 -8.48 -1.75 6.71
N VAL A 5 -7.27 -2.09 6.25
CA VAL A 5 -7.04 -2.47 4.86
C VAL A 5 -7.63 -3.86 4.61
N THR A 6 -8.43 -3.98 3.55
CA THR A 6 -9.07 -5.24 3.14
C THR A 6 -8.45 -5.84 1.88
N HIS A 7 -7.84 -5.02 1.04
CA HIS A 7 -7.18 -5.47 -0.18
C HIS A 7 -5.99 -4.58 -0.54
N VAL A 8 -4.97 -5.17 -1.16
CA VAL A 8 -3.85 -4.46 -1.78
C VAL A 8 -3.49 -5.11 -3.11
N CYS A 9 -3.26 -4.29 -4.13
CA CYS A 9 -2.66 -4.67 -5.39
C CYS A 9 -1.42 -3.81 -5.63
N SER A 10 -0.26 -4.44 -5.83
CA SER A 10 0.94 -3.77 -6.32
C SER A 10 0.81 -3.45 -7.80
N LEU A 11 1.07 -2.21 -8.16
CA LEU A 11 1.07 -1.70 -9.52
C LEU A 11 2.51 -1.43 -9.99
N PRO A 12 2.74 -1.23 -11.29
CA PRO A 12 3.99 -0.66 -11.78
C PRO A 12 4.32 0.66 -11.08
N ASP A 13 5.58 1.09 -11.17
CA ASP A 13 6.05 2.37 -10.61
C ASP A 13 6.00 2.49 -9.08
N TYR A 14 6.01 1.36 -8.36
CA TYR A 14 5.95 1.31 -6.90
C TYR A 14 4.67 1.95 -6.31
N ASP A 15 3.58 1.87 -7.07
CA ASP A 15 2.27 2.29 -6.60
C ASP A 15 1.50 1.10 -6.03
N LEU A 16 0.66 1.39 -5.04
CA LEU A 16 -0.31 0.48 -4.48
C LEU A 16 -1.71 0.97 -4.82
N LEU A 17 -2.60 0.02 -5.09
CA LEU A 17 -4.04 0.22 -5.06
C LEU A 17 -4.60 -0.54 -3.85
N VAL A 18 -5.21 0.19 -2.92
CA VAL A 18 -5.59 -0.31 -1.60
C VAL A 18 -7.07 -0.06 -1.36
N SER A 19 -7.81 -1.05 -0.85
CA SER A 19 -9.19 -0.88 -0.38
C SER A 19 -9.28 -1.00 1.14
N PHE A 20 -10.26 -0.30 1.70
CA PHE A 20 -10.53 -0.22 3.13
C PHE A 20 -11.90 -0.83 3.46
N GLU A 21 -12.15 -1.15 4.73
CA GLU A 21 -13.43 -1.70 5.20
C GLU A 21 -14.64 -0.80 4.94
N ASP A 22 -14.43 0.52 4.85
CA ASP A 22 -15.48 1.50 4.52
C ASP A 22 -15.84 1.53 3.02
N GLY A 23 -15.19 0.69 2.21
CA GLY A 23 -15.38 0.61 0.77
C GLY A 23 -14.59 1.65 -0.03
N GLU A 24 -13.80 2.51 0.62
CA GLU A 24 -12.94 3.44 -0.10
C GLU A 24 -11.73 2.77 -0.73
N TRP A 25 -11.28 3.32 -1.85
CA TRP A 25 -10.07 2.92 -2.54
C TRP A 25 -9.07 4.08 -2.60
N ARG A 26 -7.80 3.76 -2.36
CA ARG A 26 -6.68 4.71 -2.39
C ARG A 26 -5.60 4.21 -3.34
N ARG A 27 -5.11 5.08 -4.21
CA ARG A 27 -3.83 4.90 -4.91
C ARG A 27 -2.74 5.59 -4.10
N PHE A 28 -1.68 4.87 -3.78
CA PHE A 28 -0.61 5.37 -2.91
C PHE A 28 0.77 5.04 -3.50
N SER A 29 1.64 6.04 -3.59
CA SER A 29 2.99 5.85 -4.14
C SER A 29 4.00 5.59 -3.03
N VAL A 30 4.70 4.46 -3.11
CA VAL A 30 5.75 4.10 -2.15
C VAL A 30 7.10 4.77 -2.51
N LYS A 31 7.24 5.31 -3.73
CA LYS A 31 8.48 5.96 -4.21
C LYS A 31 9.12 6.95 -3.22
N PRO A 32 8.38 7.88 -2.57
CA PRO A 32 8.98 8.83 -1.63
C PRO A 32 9.61 8.17 -0.41
N TYR A 33 9.19 6.96 -0.06
CA TYR A 33 9.66 6.22 1.12
C TYR A 33 10.90 5.40 0.85
N LEU A 34 11.18 5.04 -0.42
CA LEU A 34 12.33 4.21 -0.80
C LEU A 34 13.68 4.84 -0.40
N GLN A 35 13.73 6.15 -0.16
CA GLN A 35 14.94 6.82 0.34
C GLN A 35 15.31 6.39 1.77
N PHE A 36 14.36 5.92 2.58
CA PHE A 36 14.60 5.54 3.97
C PHE A 36 15.11 4.09 4.06
N PRO A 37 16.14 3.81 4.89
CA PRO A 37 16.73 2.46 5.00
C PRO A 37 15.74 1.32 5.25
N ALA A 38 14.66 1.59 6.00
CA ALA A 38 13.62 0.59 6.28
C ALA A 38 12.86 0.11 5.02
N TYR A 39 12.73 0.97 4.00
CA TYR A 39 11.99 0.68 2.78
C TYR A 39 12.89 0.42 1.57
N GLN A 40 14.20 0.66 1.67
CA GLN A 40 15.16 0.35 0.60
C GLN A 40 15.05 -1.06 0.04
N PRO A 41 14.75 -2.11 0.83
CA PRO A 41 14.60 -3.44 0.24
C PRO A 41 13.43 -3.56 -0.73
N LEU A 42 12.44 -2.66 -0.65
CA LEU A 42 11.35 -2.58 -1.62
C LEU A 42 11.79 -1.98 -2.98
N MET A 43 13.03 -1.50 -3.12
CA MET A 43 13.58 -1.16 -4.45
C MET A 43 13.78 -2.39 -5.34
N GLU A 44 13.77 -3.60 -4.77
CA GLU A 44 13.73 -4.82 -5.56
C GLU A 44 12.29 -5.07 -6.03
N PRO A 45 12.01 -5.10 -7.35
CA PRO A 45 10.65 -5.19 -7.86
C PRO A 45 9.91 -6.44 -7.36
N THR A 46 10.57 -7.60 -7.31
CA THR A 46 9.95 -8.84 -6.81
C THR A 46 9.49 -8.69 -5.36
N ARG A 47 10.31 -8.06 -4.53
CA ARG A 47 9.97 -7.79 -3.14
C ARG A 47 8.81 -6.82 -3.03
N PHE A 48 8.81 -5.72 -3.79
CA PHE A 48 7.69 -4.78 -3.81
C PHE A 48 6.37 -5.43 -4.26
N MET A 49 6.44 -6.32 -5.27
CA MET A 49 5.26 -7.04 -5.78
C MET A 49 4.70 -8.06 -4.79
N ALA A 50 5.41 -8.38 -3.70
CA ALA A 50 4.95 -9.28 -2.63
C ALA A 50 4.15 -8.56 -1.52
N ALA A 51 3.62 -7.36 -1.80
CA ALA A 51 2.72 -6.66 -0.88
C ALA A 51 1.49 -7.52 -0.58
N HIS A 52 1.11 -7.60 0.69
CA HIS A 52 -0.07 -8.33 1.14
C HIS A 52 -0.71 -7.64 2.34
N VAL A 53 -1.95 -8.00 2.63
CA VAL A 53 -2.63 -7.53 3.85
C VAL A 53 -2.22 -8.43 5.01
N LEU A 54 -1.78 -7.82 6.12
CA LEU A 54 -1.51 -8.51 7.38
C LEU A 54 -2.07 -7.65 8.53
N ASN A 55 -3.02 -8.20 9.29
CA ASN A 55 -3.65 -7.54 10.44
C ASN A 55 -4.13 -6.10 10.12
N GLY A 56 -4.90 -5.95 9.03
CA GLY A 56 -5.46 -4.66 8.62
C GLY A 56 -4.45 -3.67 8.03
N THR A 57 -3.19 -4.07 7.80
CA THR A 57 -2.09 -3.22 7.31
C THR A 57 -1.52 -3.74 5.99
N VAL A 58 -0.92 -2.88 5.17
CA VAL A 58 -0.12 -3.32 4.01
C VAL A 58 1.29 -3.68 4.48
N ALA A 59 1.69 -4.92 4.24
CA ALA A 59 2.98 -5.46 4.65
C ALA A 59 3.70 -6.18 3.50
N TRP A 60 5.00 -6.34 3.68
CA TRP A 60 5.88 -7.14 2.83
C TRP A 60 6.67 -8.14 3.68
N PRO A 61 7.22 -9.20 3.07
CA PRO A 61 8.14 -10.09 3.76
C PRO A 61 9.30 -9.34 4.42
N GLY A 62 9.66 -9.76 5.64
CA GLY A 62 10.77 -9.20 6.41
C GLY A 62 10.45 -7.90 7.15
N ASP A 63 9.30 -7.88 7.85
CA ASP A 63 8.89 -6.86 8.82
C ASP A 63 8.86 -5.42 8.26
N ILE A 64 8.45 -5.27 7.00
CA ILE A 64 8.21 -3.96 6.38
C ILE A 64 6.71 -3.77 6.25
N ASP A 65 6.20 -2.66 6.77
CA ASP A 65 4.80 -2.29 6.67
C ASP A 65 4.61 -0.79 6.42
N ILE A 66 3.42 -0.45 5.90
CA ILE A 66 2.93 0.92 5.81
C ILE A 66 1.55 0.94 6.44
N SER A 67 1.42 1.74 7.51
CA SER A 67 0.18 1.86 8.27
C SER A 67 -1.02 2.29 7.41
N PRO A 68 -2.25 1.85 7.76
CA PRO A 68 -3.47 2.29 7.10
C PRO A 68 -3.63 3.82 7.09
N ASP A 69 -3.31 4.49 8.21
CA ASP A 69 -3.37 5.94 8.35
C ASP A 69 -2.56 6.66 7.26
N THR A 70 -1.31 6.22 7.04
CA THR A 70 -0.44 6.80 6.01
C THR A 70 -1.10 6.73 4.64
N ILE A 71 -1.63 5.55 4.27
CA ILE A 71 -2.23 5.31 2.95
C ILE A 71 -3.54 6.07 2.81
N TYR A 72 -4.39 6.08 3.83
CA TYR A 72 -5.71 6.71 3.79
C TYR A 72 -5.62 8.24 3.72
N ILE A 73 -4.71 8.84 4.49
CA ILE A 73 -4.56 10.30 4.58
C ILE A 73 -3.84 10.86 3.35
N THR A 74 -2.77 10.21 2.90
CA THR A 74 -1.89 10.75 1.85
C THR A 74 -2.16 10.16 0.46
N GLY A 75 -2.83 9.00 0.41
CA GLY A 75 -3.22 8.35 -0.83
C GLY A 75 -4.35 9.09 -1.54
N VAL A 76 -4.28 9.07 -2.88
CA VAL A 76 -5.29 9.67 -3.74
C VAL A 76 -6.51 8.76 -3.77
N ARG A 77 -7.67 9.29 -3.39
CA ARG A 77 -8.93 8.56 -3.51
C ARG A 77 -9.20 8.23 -4.98
N VAL A 78 -9.51 6.98 -5.26
CA VAL A 78 -9.88 6.52 -6.60
C VAL A 78 -11.25 5.87 -6.57
N ILE A 79 -11.96 5.96 -7.69
CA ILE A 79 -13.22 5.25 -7.89
C ILE A 79 -12.87 4.07 -8.79
N PRO A 80 -12.99 2.81 -8.34
CA PRO A 80 -12.76 1.68 -9.21
C PRO A 80 -13.78 1.72 -10.36
N SER A 81 -13.29 1.70 -11.60
CA SER A 81 -14.15 1.63 -12.78
C SER A 81 -14.75 0.22 -12.84
N ASN A 82 -16.07 0.10 -12.75
CA ASN A 82 -16.74 -1.14 -13.15
C ASN A 82 -16.51 -1.31 -14.66
N SER A 83 -15.62 -2.22 -15.04
CA SER A 83 -15.53 -2.75 -16.41
C SER A 83 -16.31 -4.05 -16.48
#